data_AF-A0A820K1V8-F1
#
_entry.id   AF-A0A820K1V8-F1
#
_cell.length_a   1.000
_cell.length_b   1.000
_cell.length_c   1.000
_cell.angle_alpha   90.00
_cell.angle_beta   90.00
_cell.angle_gamma   90.00
#
_symmetry.space_group_name_H-M   'P 1'
#
loop_
_entity.id
_entity.type
_entity.pdbx_description
1 polymer ?
#
loop_
_entity_poly.entity_id
_entity_poly.type
_entity_poly.pdbx_seq_one_letter_code
_entity_poly.pdbx_strand_id
1 'polypeptide(L)'
;MLTRLPIRRFSINNKKSRLYRWLDIYEDFVGLKEVKQAQSAVNDAERSFIETQTERRSYSNELIKLQNDLARIRNDMDKLSRSDDAYFELFKSEHDLVKKEKLTQLELKKQDEIER
;
A
#
# COMPACT_ATOMS: atom_id res chain seq x y z
N MET A 1 -42.07 -15.52 -74.30
CA MET A 1 -41.50 -14.17 -74.11
C MET A 1 -42.14 -13.54 -72.87
N LEU A 2 -41.38 -12.65 -72.20
CA LEU A 2 -41.74 -11.77 -71.06
C LEU A 2 -41.29 -12.22 -69.65
N THR A 3 -39.96 -12.17 -69.48
CA THR A 3 -39.18 -11.43 -68.45
C THR A 3 -39.69 -11.33 -67.00
N ARG A 4 -38.96 -11.99 -66.10
CA ARG A 4 -38.99 -11.78 -64.65
C ARG A 4 -38.49 -10.36 -64.29
N LEU A 5 -39.26 -9.64 -63.50
CA LEU A 5 -38.89 -8.34 -62.92
C LEU A 5 -37.82 -8.52 -61.83
N PRO A 6 -36.77 -7.67 -61.77
CA PRO A 6 -35.79 -7.73 -60.70
C PRO A 6 -36.33 -7.07 -59.42
N ILE A 7 -36.40 -7.83 -58.33
CA ILE A 7 -36.68 -7.31 -56.99
C ILE A 7 -35.44 -6.54 -56.53
N ARG A 8 -35.57 -5.22 -56.45
CA ARG A 8 -34.54 -4.29 -55.96
C ARG A 8 -34.38 -4.47 -54.43
N ARG A 9 -33.57 -5.43 -53.98
CA ARG A 9 -33.07 -5.47 -52.59
C ARG A 9 -31.91 -4.50 -52.43
N PHE A 10 -32.19 -3.19 -52.44
CA PHE A 10 -31.16 -2.18 -52.22
C PHE A 10 -31.17 -1.66 -50.77
N SER A 11 -30.04 -1.88 -50.10
CA SER A 11 -29.53 -1.10 -48.96
C SER A 11 -30.22 -1.24 -47.58
N ILE A 12 -30.09 -2.41 -46.96
CA ILE A 12 -30.24 -2.58 -45.50
C ILE A 12 -28.87 -2.89 -44.83
N ASN A 13 -27.91 -3.47 -45.56
CA ASN A 13 -26.61 -3.86 -45.00
C ASN A 13 -25.71 -2.69 -44.59
N ASN A 14 -25.77 -1.55 -45.29
CA ASN A 14 -24.87 -0.43 -45.05
C ASN A 14 -25.23 0.41 -43.80
N LYS A 15 -26.48 0.31 -43.32
CA LYS A 15 -26.89 0.95 -42.06
C LYS A 15 -26.52 0.10 -40.85
N LYS A 16 -26.66 -1.23 -40.97
CA LYS A 16 -26.24 -2.18 -39.92
C LYS A 16 -24.74 -2.14 -39.68
N SER A 17 -23.93 -2.10 -40.75
CA SER A 17 -22.46 -2.01 -40.63
C SER A 17 -21.99 -0.75 -39.91
N ARG A 18 -22.65 0.40 -40.16
CA ARG A 18 -22.34 1.65 -39.45
C ARG A 18 -22.72 1.58 -37.97
N LEU A 19 -23.84 0.95 -37.62
CA LEU A 19 -24.26 0.74 -36.23
C LEU A 19 -23.27 -0.15 -35.47
N TYR A 20 -22.84 -1.27 -36.06
CA TYR A 20 -21.82 -2.13 -35.44
C TYR A 20 -20.51 -1.37 -35.22
N ARG A 21 -20.05 -0.58 -36.19
CA ARG A 21 -18.85 0.25 -36.02
C ARG A 21 -18.97 1.29 -34.90
N TRP A 22 -20.14 1.88 -34.71
CA TRP A 22 -20.37 2.82 -33.58
C TRP A 22 -20.43 2.10 -32.24
N LEU A 23 -20.93 0.85 -32.22
CA LEU A 23 -20.93 0.01 -31.04
C LEU A 23 -19.51 -0.39 -30.65
N ASP A 24 -18.67 -0.82 -31.60
CA ASP A 24 -17.27 -1.18 -31.36
C ASP A 24 -16.48 0.01 -30.80
N ILE A 25 -16.64 1.21 -31.40
CA ILE A 25 -15.97 2.44 -30.92
C ILE A 25 -16.44 2.82 -29.51
N TYR A 26 -17.72 2.63 -29.21
CA TYR A 26 -18.26 2.90 -27.88
C TYR A 26 -17.74 1.90 -26.86
N GLU A 27 -17.70 0.61 -27.20
CA GLU A 27 -17.18 -0.45 -26.34
C GLU A 27 -15.69 -0.24 -26.06
N ASP A 28 -14.90 0.13 -27.07
CA ASP A 28 -13.49 0.53 -26.91
C ASP A 28 -13.34 1.75 -26.00
N PHE A 29 -14.17 2.78 -26.19
CA PHE A 29 -14.11 4.01 -25.39
C PHE A 29 -14.52 3.79 -23.94
N VAL A 30 -15.59 3.01 -23.71
CA VAL A 30 -16.05 2.64 -22.37
C VAL A 30 -15.02 1.74 -21.69
N GLY A 31 -14.49 0.73 -22.39
CA GLY A 31 -13.41 -0.13 -21.88
C GLY A 31 -12.16 0.66 -21.50
N LEU A 32 -11.74 1.64 -22.31
CA LEU A 32 -10.63 2.54 -21.97
C LEU A 32 -10.94 3.41 -20.74
N LYS A 33 -12.19 3.89 -20.60
CA LYS A 33 -12.62 4.67 -19.44
C LYS A 33 -12.61 3.84 -18.16
N GLU A 34 -13.11 2.60 -18.22
CA GLU A 34 -13.11 1.65 -17.11
C GLU A 34 -11.70 1.26 -16.70
N VAL A 35 -10.83 0.94 -17.67
CA VAL A 35 -9.41 0.65 -17.40
C VAL A 35 -8.72 1.86 -16.77
N LYS A 36 -8.98 3.08 -17.24
CA LYS A 36 -8.41 4.30 -16.65
C LYS A 36 -8.90 4.52 -15.22
N GLN A 37 -10.17 4.25 -14.93
CA GLN A 37 -10.71 4.33 -13.57
C GLN A 37 -10.09 3.28 -12.66
N ALA A 38 -9.97 2.04 -13.12
CA ALA A 38 -9.31 0.97 -12.39
C ALA A 38 -7.84 1.30 -12.12
N GLN A 39 -7.12 1.83 -13.11
CA GLN A 39 -5.73 2.29 -12.94
C GLN A 39 -5.62 3.42 -11.91
N SER A 40 -6.56 4.38 -11.92
CA SER A 40 -6.58 5.44 -10.90
C SER A 40 -6.75 4.85 -9.50
N ALA A 41 -7.71 3.93 -9.33
CA ALA A 41 -7.96 3.27 -8.06
C ALA A 41 -6.74 2.46 -7.58
N VAL A 42 -6.06 1.76 -8.48
CA VAL A 42 -4.82 1.03 -8.18
C VAL A 42 -3.71 2.00 -7.76
N ASN A 43 -3.51 3.10 -8.47
CA ASN A 43 -2.49 4.10 -8.13
C ASN A 43 -2.75 4.73 -6.77
N ASP A 44 -4.01 5.03 -6.44
CA ASP A 44 -4.38 5.61 -5.14
C ASP A 44 -4.17 4.60 -4.01
N ALA A 45 -4.54 3.33 -4.23
CA ALA A 45 -4.27 2.25 -3.30
C ALA A 45 -2.76 2.01 -3.10
N GLU A 46 -1.97 2.04 -4.18
CA GLU A 46 -0.52 1.87 -4.13
C GLU A 46 0.16 3.00 -3.34
N ARG A 47 -0.29 4.25 -3.54
CA ARG A 47 0.20 5.40 -2.76
C ARG A 47 -0.06 5.22 -1.27
N SER A 48 -1.30 4.92 -0.90
CA SER A 48 -1.67 4.67 0.50
C SER A 48 -0.86 3.52 1.09
N PHE A 49 -0.67 2.44 0.32
CA PHE A 49 0.12 1.29 0.74
C PHE A 49 1.59 1.66 0.98
N ILE A 50 2.21 2.42 0.08
CA ILE A 50 3.60 2.87 0.23
C ILE A 50 3.77 3.76 1.47
N GLU A 51 2.82 4.66 1.74
CA GLU A 51 2.84 5.53 2.91
C GLU A 51 2.80 4.73 4.21
N THR A 52 1.80 3.86 4.38
CA THR A 52 1.69 2.96 5.54
C THR A 52 2.93 2.09 5.68
N GLN A 53 3.42 1.54 4.56
CA GLN A 53 4.60 0.67 4.56
C GLN A 53 5.87 1.43 4.98
N THR A 54 5.98 2.71 4.64
CA THR A 54 7.10 3.58 5.03
C THR A 54 7.06 3.86 6.53
N GLU A 55 5.89 4.14 7.10
CA GLU A 55 5.71 4.30 8.55
C GLU A 55 6.05 3.03 9.30
N ARG A 56 5.56 1.85 8.86
CA ARG A 56 5.91 0.55 9.45
C ARG A 56 7.43 0.33 9.49
N ARG A 57 8.11 0.62 8.38
CA ARG A 57 9.58 0.51 8.30
C ARG A 57 10.27 1.48 9.25
N SER A 58 9.75 2.69 9.42
CA SER A 58 10.27 3.68 10.36
C SER A 58 10.22 3.16 11.80
N TYR A 59 9.05 2.69 12.25
CA TYR A 59 8.87 2.12 13.59
C TYR A 59 9.72 0.86 13.81
N SER A 60 9.80 -0.02 12.80
CA SER A 60 10.64 -1.21 12.86
C SER A 60 12.13 -0.84 13.01
N ASN A 61 12.61 0.17 12.28
CA ASN A 61 13.99 0.64 12.40
C ASN A 61 14.27 1.30 13.75
N GLU A 62 13.32 2.08 14.27
CA GLU A 62 13.43 2.66 15.62
C GLU A 62 13.50 1.59 16.69
N LEU A 63 12.67 0.54 16.59
CA LEU A 63 12.66 -0.58 17.52
C LEU A 63 14.01 -1.31 17.55
N ILE A 64 14.60 -1.58 16.38
CA ILE A 64 15.94 -2.20 16.29
C ILE A 64 16.99 -1.31 16.97
N LYS A 65 16.93 0.02 16.77
CA LYS A 65 17.86 0.96 17.44
C LYS A 65 17.70 0.91 18.96
N LEU A 66 16.46 0.97 19.48
CA LEU A 66 16.19 0.89 20.92
C LEU A 66 16.69 -0.42 21.52
N GLN A 67 16.51 -1.54 20.83
CA GLN A 67 17.00 -2.84 21.28
C GLN A 67 18.53 -2.90 21.35
N ASN A 68 19.22 -2.32 20.35
CA ASN A 68 20.68 -2.22 20.36
C ASN A 68 21.17 -1.32 21.51
N ASP A 69 20.51 -0.19 21.75
CA ASP A 69 20.86 0.72 22.85
C ASP A 69 20.64 0.06 24.22
N LEU A 70 19.52 -0.68 24.39
CA LEU A 70 19.26 -1.46 25.59
C LEU A 70 20.31 -2.55 25.81
N ALA A 71 20.70 -3.27 24.76
CA ALA A 71 21.75 -4.27 24.85
C ALA A 71 23.10 -3.65 25.28
N ARG A 72 23.42 -2.46 24.76
CA ARG A 72 24.62 -1.72 25.18
C ARG A 72 24.56 -1.33 26.66
N ILE A 73 23.47 -0.71 27.11
CA ILE A 73 23.31 -0.27 28.50
C ILE A 73 23.35 -1.46 29.47
N ARG A 74 22.73 -2.59 29.12
CA ARG A 74 22.80 -3.82 29.92
C ARG A 74 24.24 -4.33 30.06
N ASN A 75 24.99 -4.36 28.95
CA ASN A 75 26.40 -4.74 28.97
C ASN A 75 27.25 -3.78 29.82
N ASP A 76 26.95 -2.48 29.81
CA ASP A 76 27.67 -1.50 30.62
C ASP A 76 27.31 -1.62 32.10
N MET A 77 26.05 -1.90 32.43
CA MET A 77 25.62 -2.20 33.81
C MET A 77 26.26 -3.47 34.37
N ASP A 78 26.45 -4.51 33.55
CA ASP A 78 27.09 -5.77 33.99
C ASP A 78 28.56 -5.59 34.40
N LYS A 79 29.22 -4.51 33.96
CA LYS A 79 30.60 -4.17 34.33
C LYS A 79 30.69 -3.38 35.63
N LEU A 80 29.60 -2.79 36.09
CA LEU A 80 29.55 -1.93 37.27
C LEU A 80 29.04 -2.68 38.48
N SER A 81 29.47 -2.27 39.68
CA SER A 81 28.87 -2.76 40.91
C SER A 81 27.49 -2.14 41.08
N ARG A 82 26.52 -2.92 41.56
CA ARG A 82 25.17 -2.42 41.86
C ARG A 82 25.13 -1.33 42.94
N SER A 83 26.19 -1.22 43.74
CA SER A 83 26.33 -0.19 44.78
C SER A 83 26.90 1.13 44.25
N ASP A 84 27.32 1.18 42.98
CA ASP A 84 27.85 2.39 42.35
C ASP A 84 26.70 3.30 41.88
N ASP A 85 26.82 4.60 42.12
CA ASP A 85 25.84 5.60 41.64
C ASP A 85 25.73 5.57 40.10
N ALA A 86 26.83 5.26 39.40
CA ALA A 86 26.82 5.09 37.95
C ALA A 86 25.90 3.97 37.47
N TYR A 87 25.74 2.89 38.26
CA TYR A 87 24.80 1.82 37.96
C TYR A 87 23.34 2.31 38.04
N PHE A 88 23.01 3.13 39.05
CA PHE A 88 21.67 3.67 39.22
C PHE A 88 21.26 4.57 38.05
N GLU A 89 22.16 5.43 37.57
CA GLU A 89 21.90 6.28 36.41
C GLU A 89 21.67 5.45 35.13
N LEU A 90 22.48 4.41 34.90
CA LEU A 90 22.26 3.49 33.78
C LEU A 90 20.93 2.73 33.90
N PHE A 91 20.56 2.28 35.09
CA PHE A 91 19.29 1.59 35.33
C PHE A 91 18.09 2.50 35.04
N LYS A 92 18.15 3.77 35.44
CA LYS A 92 17.13 4.77 35.10
C LYS A 92 17.02 4.95 33.59
N SER A 93 18.17 5.06 32.91
CA SER A 93 18.22 5.18 31.45
C SER A 93 17.63 3.94 30.75
N GLU A 94 17.92 2.73 31.25
CA GLU A 94 17.37 1.47 30.75
C GLU A 94 15.85 1.48 30.88
N HIS A 95 15.34 1.82 32.06
CA HIS A 95 13.90 1.85 32.32
C HIS A 95 13.15 2.80 31.38
N ASP A 96 13.72 3.99 31.11
CA ASP A 96 13.13 4.95 30.18
C ASP A 96 13.16 4.44 28.73
N LEU A 97 14.23 3.75 28.33
CA LEU A 97 14.31 3.10 27.03
C LEU A 97 13.33 1.92 26.89
N VAL A 98 13.14 1.10 27.92
CA VAL A 98 12.16 0.00 27.91
C VAL A 98 10.75 0.54 27.76
N LYS A 99 10.42 1.64 28.44
CA LYS A 99 9.13 2.33 28.25
C LYS A 99 8.96 2.78 26.80
N LYS A 100 10.00 3.38 26.22
CA LYS A 100 9.98 3.84 24.84
C LYS A 100 9.82 2.66 23.87
N GLU A 101 10.57 1.58 24.04
CA GLU A 101 10.46 0.36 23.23
C GLU A 101 9.03 -0.19 23.26
N LYS A 102 8.42 -0.27 24.44
CA LYS A 102 7.03 -0.73 24.59
C LYS A 102 6.04 0.16 23.84
N LEU A 103 6.23 1.48 23.86
CA LEU A 103 5.39 2.41 23.09
C LEU A 103 5.59 2.21 21.59
N THR A 104 6.83 2.12 21.12
CA THR A 104 7.15 1.87 19.70
C THR A 104 6.58 0.53 19.21
N GLN A 105 6.61 -0.52 20.04
CA GLN A 105 5.97 -1.81 19.75
C GLN A 105 4.45 -1.69 19.59
N LEU A 106 3.80 -0.89 20.43
CA LEU A 106 2.36 -0.64 20.33
C LEU A 106 2.02 0.12 19.04
N GLU A 107 2.79 1.13 18.68
CA GLU A 107 2.58 1.86 17.42
C GLU A 107 2.81 0.97 16.19
N LEU A 108 3.86 0.14 16.21
CA LEU A 108 4.09 -0.83 15.13
C LEU A 108 2.91 -1.80 14.99
N LYS A 109 2.38 -2.30 16.10
CA LYS A 109 1.21 -3.19 16.08
C LYS A 109 -0.04 -2.50 15.51
N LYS A 110 -0.27 -1.22 15.83
CA LYS A 110 -1.37 -0.45 15.23
C LYS A 110 -1.20 -0.32 13.71
N GLN A 111 0.03 -0.09 13.24
CA GLN A 111 0.32 -0.02 11.80
C GLN A 111 0.09 -1.38 11.11
N ASP A 112 0.46 -2.49 11.75
CA ASP A 112 0.17 -3.84 11.25
C ASP A 112 -1.33 -4.14 11.22
N GLU A 113 -2.13 -3.56 12.12
CA GLU A 113 -3.59 -3.65 12.11
C GLU A 113 -4.22 -2.81 10.99
N ILE A 114 -3.59 -1.70 10.59
CA ILE A 114 -4.02 -0.87 9.45
C ILE A 114 -3.69 -1.55 8.11
N GLU A 115 -2.60 -2.31 8.02
CA GLU A 115 -2.21 -3.05 6.81
C GLU A 115 -3.13 -4.27 6.51
N ARG A 116 -3.92 -4.76 7.48
CA ARG A 116 -4.81 -5.93 7.33
C ARG A 116 -6.20 -5.58 6.80
#